data_AF-A0A2D6XBV9-F1
#
_entry.id   AF-A0A2D6XBV9-F1
#
_cell.length_a   1.000
_cell.length_b   1.000
_cell.length_c   1.000
_cell.angle_alpha   90.00
_cell.angle_beta   90.00
_cell.angle_gamma   90.00
#
_symmetry.space_group_name_H-M   'P 1'
#
loop_
_entity.id
_entity.type
_entity.pdbx_description
1 polymer ?
#
loop_
_entity_poly.entity_id
_entity_poly.type
_entity_poly.pdbx_seq_one_letter_code
_entity_poly.pdbx_strand_id
1 'polypeptide(L)'
;MADSTVKPDDTNDLVLQNNHGASKIEVNEDDTIVVTSGGDATIDATGDIILDAGGADIKLKDGGVQFGTLKQASTHLVIQPESSKEIILNDGSGTASLTVDAANQNVSINNGNLVMGTAGKGIDFAAQTTSATGSPDTDPGDEVLNHYETGSWTATSENGGIASYGNQTGYYTRIGRLVQVQFFSAAWVTNSAVDPYITGLPFSASSAAYGYSGGYSFHDTWNPGSSTGFIPPGGTTIRFLTRDDTGYTVTPSSGSQYIMFTAIYMTDL
;
A
#
# COMPACT_ATOMS: atom_id res chain seq x y z
N MET A 1 -16.34 24.92 -58.44
CA MET A 1 -17.77 24.64 -58.22
C MET A 1 -17.91 23.14 -57.99
N ALA A 2 -18.75 22.64 -57.11
CA ALA A 2 -19.33 23.19 -55.88
C ALA A 2 -20.00 21.99 -55.19
N ASP A 3 -19.70 21.73 -53.92
CA ASP A 3 -20.40 20.64 -53.20
C ASP A 3 -21.85 21.04 -52.92
N SER A 4 -22.76 20.10 -53.14
CA SER A 4 -24.18 20.25 -52.83
C SER A 4 -24.84 18.87 -52.80
N THR A 5 -25.06 18.33 -51.61
CA THR A 5 -25.79 17.06 -51.43
C THR A 5 -26.99 17.28 -50.52
N VAL A 6 -28.13 17.55 -51.16
CA VAL A 6 -29.51 17.64 -50.63
C VAL A 6 -30.42 17.42 -51.85
N LYS A 7 -31.46 16.57 -51.88
CA LYS A 7 -32.10 15.78 -50.81
C LYS A 7 -32.39 14.28 -51.12
N PRO A 8 -32.84 13.84 -52.31
CA PRO A 8 -34.27 13.86 -52.62
C PRO A 8 -34.94 12.60 -53.21
N ASP A 9 -36.28 12.62 -53.10
CA ASP A 9 -37.30 11.81 -53.77
C ASP A 9 -37.50 10.39 -53.20
N ASP A 10 -36.70 9.39 -53.56
CA ASP A 10 -36.69 8.03 -52.98
C ASP A 10 -35.72 7.84 -51.78
N THR A 11 -34.38 7.67 -51.88
CA THR A 11 -33.38 8.70 -52.20
C THR A 11 -33.50 10.02 -51.41
N ASN A 12 -34.41 10.13 -50.44
CA ASN A 12 -34.86 11.39 -49.84
C ASN A 12 -34.23 11.74 -48.47
N ASP A 13 -32.91 11.48 -48.30
CA ASP A 13 -32.04 11.89 -47.19
C ASP A 13 -32.38 13.29 -46.66
N LEU A 14 -33.05 13.31 -45.52
CA LEU A 14 -33.79 14.47 -45.08
C LEU A 14 -32.90 15.36 -44.18
N VAL A 15 -33.47 16.51 -43.80
CA VAL A 15 -32.86 17.48 -42.90
C VAL A 15 -33.89 17.78 -41.81
N LEU A 16 -33.88 16.97 -40.75
CA LEU A 16 -34.88 16.95 -39.68
C LEU A 16 -34.67 18.10 -38.69
N GLN A 17 -35.10 19.29 -39.09
CA GLN A 17 -35.31 20.43 -38.20
C GLN A 17 -36.75 20.43 -37.68
N ASN A 18 -36.92 20.75 -36.40
CA ASN A 18 -38.25 20.92 -35.81
C ASN A 18 -38.78 22.36 -35.99
N ASN A 19 -40.09 22.50 -36.22
CA ASN A 19 -40.76 23.81 -36.23
C ASN A 19 -40.98 24.39 -34.81
N HIS A 20 -40.54 23.65 -33.78
CA HIS A 20 -40.38 24.12 -32.40
C HIS A 20 -39.00 24.78 -32.17
N GLY A 21 -38.04 24.63 -33.10
CA GLY A 21 -36.87 25.50 -33.27
C GLY A 21 -35.54 25.08 -32.63
N ALA A 22 -35.42 23.92 -31.99
CA ALA A 22 -34.31 23.65 -31.05
C ALA A 22 -33.55 22.29 -31.14
N SER A 23 -33.96 21.26 -31.91
CA SER A 23 -33.24 19.96 -31.93
C SER A 23 -33.41 19.16 -33.23
N LYS A 24 -32.33 18.49 -33.69
CA LYS A 24 -32.13 18.01 -35.08
C LYS A 24 -30.81 17.21 -35.27
N ILE A 25 -30.84 15.91 -35.64
CA ILE A 25 -29.80 15.10 -36.35
C ILE A 25 -30.50 13.91 -37.03
N GLU A 26 -29.95 13.33 -38.11
CA GLU A 26 -30.66 12.39 -38.99
C GLU A 26 -29.81 11.29 -39.67
N VAL A 27 -30.42 10.12 -39.87
CA VAL A 27 -29.97 8.95 -40.67
C VAL A 27 -31.19 8.12 -41.09
N ASN A 28 -31.11 7.40 -42.21
CA ASN A 28 -32.16 6.57 -42.80
C ASN A 28 -31.82 5.06 -42.81
N GLU A 29 -32.56 4.25 -43.57
CA GLU A 29 -33.28 3.07 -43.04
C GLU A 29 -32.47 1.91 -42.42
N ASP A 30 -31.15 1.80 -42.64
CA ASP A 30 -30.26 0.84 -41.94
C ASP A 30 -28.84 1.42 -41.66
N ASP A 31 -28.67 2.76 -41.74
CA ASP A 31 -27.37 3.36 -42.03
C ASP A 31 -26.49 3.78 -40.83
N THR A 32 -25.18 3.74 -41.09
CA THR A 32 -24.14 4.30 -40.20
C THR A 32 -23.96 5.79 -40.49
N ILE A 33 -23.98 6.64 -39.45
CA ILE A 33 -23.54 8.03 -39.59
C ILE A 33 -22.02 8.06 -39.84
N VAL A 34 -21.60 8.31 -41.07
CA VAL A 34 -20.19 8.48 -41.43
C VAL A 34 -19.83 9.96 -41.50
N VAL A 35 -19.30 10.51 -40.40
CA VAL A 35 -18.74 11.87 -40.38
C VAL A 35 -17.31 11.83 -40.94
N THR A 36 -17.12 12.26 -42.19
CA THR A 36 -15.79 12.46 -42.78
C THR A 36 -15.42 13.93 -42.68
N SER A 37 -14.34 14.25 -41.95
CA SER A 37 -13.84 15.61 -41.76
C SER A 37 -12.34 15.68 -42.05
N GLY A 38 -11.87 16.83 -42.54
CA GLY A 38 -10.43 17.14 -42.69
C GLY A 38 -9.79 17.70 -41.41
N GLY A 39 -10.56 17.84 -40.33
CA GLY A 39 -10.13 18.24 -38.99
C GLY A 39 -11.04 17.58 -37.95
N ASP A 40 -11.05 18.12 -36.73
CA ASP A 40 -11.79 17.50 -35.62
C ASP A 40 -13.31 17.43 -35.89
N ALA A 41 -13.93 16.32 -35.46
CA ALA A 41 -15.37 16.21 -35.32
C ALA A 41 -15.71 16.31 -33.83
N THR A 42 -16.53 17.29 -33.46
CA THR A 42 -16.90 17.55 -32.06
C THR A 42 -18.37 17.22 -31.80
N ILE A 43 -18.63 16.58 -30.66
CA ILE A 43 -19.95 16.44 -30.07
C ILE A 43 -19.89 17.23 -28.76
N ASP A 44 -20.65 18.30 -28.65
CA ASP A 44 -20.68 19.21 -27.51
C ASP A 44 -22.12 19.41 -27.05
N ALA A 45 -22.35 19.33 -25.75
CA ALA A 45 -23.67 19.40 -25.13
C ALA A 45 -23.56 20.10 -23.77
N THR A 46 -24.53 20.98 -23.48
CA THR A 46 -24.65 21.61 -22.15
C THR A 46 -25.18 20.66 -21.08
N GLY A 47 -25.79 19.54 -21.49
CA GLY A 47 -26.12 18.39 -20.65
C GLY A 47 -25.19 17.21 -20.97
N ASP A 48 -25.65 15.99 -20.69
CA ASP A 48 -24.84 14.79 -20.90
C ASP A 48 -24.75 14.38 -22.38
N ILE A 49 -23.61 13.80 -22.77
CA ILE A 49 -23.47 13.03 -24.02
C ILE A 49 -23.74 11.56 -23.67
N ILE A 50 -24.79 10.98 -24.27
CA ILE A 50 -25.20 9.60 -24.04
C ILE A 50 -24.76 8.74 -25.23
N LEU A 51 -23.89 7.76 -24.98
CA LEU A 51 -23.42 6.79 -25.97
C LEU A 51 -24.05 5.41 -25.70
N ASP A 52 -25.32 5.26 -26.04
CA ASP A 52 -26.10 4.04 -25.81
C ASP A 52 -26.02 3.07 -27.00
N ALA A 53 -24.89 2.36 -27.10
CA ALA A 53 -24.69 1.33 -28.11
C ALA A 53 -25.40 0.03 -27.71
N GLY A 54 -26.52 -0.30 -28.37
CA GLY A 54 -27.23 -1.58 -28.15
C GLY A 54 -26.38 -2.83 -28.46
N GLY A 55 -25.30 -2.68 -29.23
CA GLY A 55 -24.25 -3.69 -29.43
C GLY A 55 -23.15 -3.73 -28.35
N ALA A 56 -23.36 -3.05 -27.21
CA ALA A 56 -22.48 -2.88 -26.04
C ALA A 56 -21.14 -2.16 -26.24
N ASP A 57 -20.54 -2.18 -27.45
CA ASP A 57 -19.19 -1.66 -27.71
C ASP A 57 -19.15 -0.24 -28.30
N ILE A 58 -18.34 0.64 -27.70
CA ILE A 58 -17.84 1.89 -28.30
C ILE A 58 -16.39 1.65 -28.73
N LYS A 59 -16.15 1.64 -30.04
CA LYS A 59 -14.87 1.24 -30.64
C LYS A 59 -13.94 2.44 -30.85
N LEU A 60 -12.74 2.38 -30.30
CA LEU A 60 -11.71 3.40 -30.43
C LEU A 60 -10.72 2.99 -31.53
N LYS A 61 -10.59 3.82 -32.57
CA LYS A 61 -9.81 3.49 -33.78
C LYS A 61 -8.90 4.63 -34.22
N ASP A 62 -7.73 4.28 -34.75
CA ASP A 62 -6.78 5.18 -35.42
C ASP A 62 -6.35 4.56 -36.75
N GLY A 63 -6.24 5.35 -37.82
CA GLY A 63 -5.90 4.87 -39.16
C GLY A 63 -6.80 3.75 -39.71
N GLY A 64 -8.02 3.59 -39.18
CA GLY A 64 -8.93 2.47 -39.49
C GLY A 64 -8.67 1.18 -38.69
N VAL A 65 -7.65 1.14 -37.84
CA VAL A 65 -7.31 0.03 -36.93
C VAL A 65 -7.90 0.30 -35.54
N GLN A 66 -8.50 -0.71 -34.91
CA GLN A 66 -8.98 -0.59 -33.53
C GLN A 66 -7.80 -0.67 -32.55
N PHE A 67 -7.79 0.15 -31.50
CA PHE A 67 -6.78 0.12 -30.44
C PHE A 67 -7.38 -0.14 -29.05
N GLY A 68 -8.67 0.10 -28.87
CA GLY A 68 -9.40 -0.28 -27.66
C GLY A 68 -10.92 -0.17 -27.84
N THR A 69 -11.64 -0.56 -26.79
CA THR A 69 -13.10 -0.50 -26.71
C THR A 69 -13.52 -0.09 -25.30
N LEU A 70 -14.51 0.80 -25.21
CA LEU A 70 -15.28 1.05 -23.98
C LEU A 70 -16.59 0.27 -24.11
N LYS A 71 -16.93 -0.59 -23.15
CA LYS A 71 -18.13 -1.42 -23.26
C LYS A 71 -18.75 -1.78 -21.92
N GLN A 72 -19.99 -2.27 -21.98
CA GLN A 72 -20.57 -3.03 -20.87
C GLN A 72 -20.16 -4.51 -20.98
N ALA A 73 -19.63 -5.08 -19.90
CA ALA A 73 -19.56 -6.53 -19.74
C ALA A 73 -19.90 -6.91 -18.30
N SER A 74 -20.77 -7.92 -18.13
CA SER A 74 -21.22 -8.41 -16.81
C SER A 74 -21.72 -7.29 -15.88
N THR A 75 -22.46 -6.31 -16.41
CA THR A 75 -22.95 -5.09 -15.74
C THR A 75 -21.88 -4.08 -15.28
N HIS A 76 -20.62 -4.27 -15.68
CA HIS A 76 -19.52 -3.35 -15.42
C HIS A 76 -19.13 -2.56 -16.67
N LEU A 77 -18.62 -1.35 -16.48
CA LEU A 77 -17.82 -0.67 -17.51
C LEU A 77 -16.48 -1.42 -17.63
N VAL A 78 -16.14 -1.80 -18.86
CA VAL A 78 -14.83 -2.34 -19.22
C VAL A 78 -14.14 -1.37 -20.17
N ILE A 79 -12.95 -0.95 -19.78
CA ILE A 79 -11.97 -0.32 -20.67
C ILE A 79 -11.07 -1.46 -21.14
N GLN A 80 -11.19 -1.86 -22.39
CA GLN A 80 -10.41 -2.97 -22.95
C GLN A 80 -9.45 -2.45 -24.03
N PRO A 81 -8.13 -2.54 -23.84
CA PRO A 81 -7.18 -2.38 -24.93
C PRO A 81 -7.24 -3.60 -25.86
N GLU A 82 -6.84 -3.45 -27.13
CA GLU A 82 -6.67 -4.61 -28.01
C GLU A 82 -5.59 -5.58 -27.48
N SER A 83 -5.56 -6.81 -28.01
CA SER A 83 -4.60 -7.82 -27.56
C SER A 83 -3.14 -7.32 -27.66
N SER A 84 -2.38 -7.54 -26.60
CA SER A 84 -1.01 -7.04 -26.44
C SER A 84 -0.86 -5.51 -26.50
N LYS A 85 -1.92 -4.76 -26.21
CA LYS A 85 -1.88 -3.31 -25.95
C LYS A 85 -2.09 -3.03 -24.45
N GLU A 86 -1.80 -1.80 -24.05
CA GLU A 86 -1.84 -1.35 -22.66
C GLU A 86 -2.93 -0.30 -22.46
N ILE A 87 -3.41 -0.14 -21.23
CA ILE A 87 -4.08 1.10 -20.81
C ILE A 87 -3.01 1.98 -20.17
N ILE A 88 -2.79 3.17 -20.73
CA ILE A 88 -1.77 4.11 -20.26
C ILE A 88 -2.45 5.40 -19.81
N LEU A 89 -2.23 5.78 -18.55
CA LEU A 89 -2.57 7.11 -18.04
C LEU A 89 -1.31 7.97 -18.02
N ASN A 90 -1.27 8.97 -18.89
CA ASN A 90 -0.15 9.91 -18.97
C ASN A 90 -0.28 11.05 -17.94
N ASP A 91 0.85 11.61 -17.53
CA ASP A 91 0.90 12.93 -16.92
C ASP A 91 0.72 14.05 -17.97
N GLY A 92 0.70 15.31 -17.51
CA GLY A 92 0.60 16.48 -18.38
C GLY A 92 1.79 16.71 -19.32
N SER A 93 2.87 15.92 -19.23
CA SER A 93 3.98 15.93 -20.19
C SER A 93 3.81 14.90 -21.32
N GLY A 94 2.81 14.02 -21.21
CA GLY A 94 2.64 12.86 -22.11
C GLY A 94 3.43 11.62 -21.67
N THR A 95 4.00 11.62 -20.46
CA THR A 95 4.76 10.47 -19.92
C THR A 95 3.81 9.55 -19.15
N ALA A 96 3.89 8.24 -19.40
CA ALA A 96 3.09 7.24 -18.70
C ALA A 96 3.33 7.31 -17.18
N SER A 97 2.28 7.56 -16.39
CA SER A 97 2.29 7.53 -14.92
C SER A 97 1.77 6.21 -14.36
N LEU A 98 0.71 5.67 -14.98
CA LEU A 98 0.16 4.35 -14.68
C LEU A 98 0.02 3.55 -15.98
N THR A 99 0.49 2.31 -15.99
CA THR A 99 0.28 1.36 -17.08
C THR A 99 -0.45 0.12 -16.55
N VAL A 100 -1.51 -0.31 -17.24
CA VAL A 100 -2.10 -1.65 -17.10
C VAL A 100 -1.70 -2.45 -18.33
N ASP A 101 -0.80 -3.42 -18.13
CA ASP A 101 -0.23 -4.27 -19.17
C ASP A 101 -1.12 -5.51 -19.34
N ALA A 102 -1.89 -5.56 -20.43
CA ALA A 102 -2.78 -6.69 -20.72
C ALA A 102 -2.04 -7.93 -21.25
N ALA A 103 -0.76 -7.83 -21.63
CA ALA A 103 0.04 -8.96 -22.08
C ALA A 103 0.67 -9.71 -20.90
N ASN A 104 1.29 -8.99 -19.96
CA ASN A 104 1.93 -9.57 -18.79
C ASN A 104 1.06 -9.56 -17.53
N GLN A 105 -0.14 -8.96 -17.58
CA GLN A 105 -1.11 -8.85 -16.49
C GLN A 105 -0.59 -8.06 -15.27
N ASN A 106 0.31 -7.10 -15.52
CA ASN A 106 0.92 -6.26 -14.50
C ASN A 106 0.26 -4.87 -14.44
N VAL A 107 0.33 -4.23 -13.27
CA VAL A 107 0.02 -2.81 -13.10
C VAL A 107 1.28 -2.10 -12.61
N SER A 108 1.73 -1.11 -13.38
CA SER A 108 3.00 -0.39 -13.13
C SER A 108 2.72 1.07 -12.79
N ILE A 109 3.16 1.50 -11.61
CA ILE A 109 3.26 2.92 -11.23
C ILE A 109 4.64 3.39 -11.70
N ASN A 110 4.68 4.05 -12.85
CA ASN A 110 5.93 4.44 -13.50
C ASN A 110 6.54 5.72 -12.90
N ASN A 111 5.75 6.48 -12.13
CA ASN A 111 6.18 7.68 -11.42
C ASN A 111 5.38 7.83 -10.11
N GLY A 112 6.03 8.30 -9.05
CA GLY A 112 5.43 8.43 -7.71
C GLY A 112 5.39 7.11 -6.92
N ASN A 113 4.51 7.07 -5.92
CA ASN A 113 4.35 5.95 -4.99
C ASN A 113 2.90 5.44 -4.99
N LEU A 114 2.68 4.18 -4.61
CA LEU A 114 1.37 3.72 -4.13
C LEU A 114 1.10 4.36 -2.75
N VAL A 115 0.01 5.10 -2.62
CA VAL A 115 -0.37 5.79 -1.37
C VAL A 115 -1.70 5.25 -0.84
N MET A 116 -1.68 4.69 0.37
CA MET A 116 -2.89 4.25 1.06
C MET A 116 -3.51 5.39 1.86
N GLY A 117 -4.56 6.02 1.31
CA GLY A 117 -5.22 7.19 1.89
C GLY A 117 -6.13 6.92 3.10
N THR A 118 -6.23 5.67 3.58
CA THR A 118 -7.10 5.25 4.68
C THR A 118 -6.34 4.33 5.63
N ALA A 119 -6.40 4.62 6.93
CA ALA A 119 -5.76 3.79 7.95
C ALA A 119 -6.25 2.33 7.93
N GLY A 120 -5.34 1.39 8.24
CA GLY A 120 -5.63 -0.05 8.20
C GLY A 120 -5.78 -0.64 6.80
N LYS A 121 -5.43 0.11 5.73
CA LYS A 121 -5.33 -0.41 4.36
C LYS A 121 -3.86 -0.62 3.97
N GLY A 122 -3.62 -1.59 3.11
CA GLY A 122 -2.28 -2.07 2.77
C GLY A 122 -2.30 -2.98 1.54
N ILE A 123 -1.16 -3.61 1.26
CA ILE A 123 -1.05 -4.59 0.18
C ILE A 123 -1.59 -5.93 0.70
N ASP A 124 -2.62 -6.44 0.05
CA ASP A 124 -3.32 -7.69 0.41
C ASP A 124 -2.69 -8.89 -0.31
N PHE A 125 -2.33 -9.92 0.45
CA PHE A 125 -1.70 -11.15 -0.03
C PHE A 125 -2.59 -12.41 0.15
N ALA A 126 -3.89 -12.25 0.49
CA ALA A 126 -4.80 -13.37 0.79
C ALA A 126 -5.03 -14.35 -0.39
N ALA A 127 -4.72 -13.95 -1.62
CA ALA A 127 -4.76 -14.80 -2.80
C ALA A 127 -3.57 -15.79 -2.92
N GLN A 128 -2.82 -16.02 -1.84
CA GLN A 128 -1.70 -16.97 -1.81
C GLN A 128 -2.15 -18.44 -1.93
N THR A 129 -1.25 -19.29 -2.42
CA THR A 129 -1.37 -20.75 -2.22
C THR A 129 -0.82 -21.13 -0.85
N THR A 130 -1.58 -21.93 -0.08
CA THR A 130 -1.27 -22.34 1.30
C THR A 130 0.20 -22.72 1.51
N SER A 131 0.96 -21.84 2.18
CA SER A 131 2.42 -21.98 2.33
C SER A 131 2.87 -22.58 3.68
N ALA A 132 1.96 -22.79 4.63
CA ALA A 132 2.26 -23.30 5.97
C ALA A 132 1.74 -24.74 6.21
N THR A 133 2.51 -25.57 6.91
CA THR A 133 2.03 -26.84 7.47
C THR A 133 1.32 -26.59 8.80
N GLY A 134 0.08 -26.11 8.69
CA GLY A 134 -0.78 -25.62 9.76
C GLY A 134 -1.80 -24.68 9.13
N SER A 135 -2.95 -24.45 9.76
CA SER A 135 -3.86 -23.44 9.22
C SER A 135 -3.10 -22.10 9.20
N PRO A 136 -2.97 -21.41 8.05
CA PRO A 136 -2.70 -19.98 8.11
C PRO A 136 -3.79 -19.35 8.98
N ASP A 137 -3.44 -18.32 9.73
CA ASP A 137 -4.45 -17.58 10.48
C ASP A 137 -5.36 -16.89 9.45
N THR A 138 -6.59 -17.36 9.32
CA THR A 138 -7.52 -16.93 8.26
C THR A 138 -8.25 -15.64 8.62
N ASP A 139 -7.75 -14.87 9.59
CA ASP A 139 -8.24 -13.53 9.87
C ASP A 139 -7.78 -12.60 8.73
N PRO A 140 -8.70 -11.97 7.96
CA PRO A 140 -8.34 -11.16 6.79
C PRO A 140 -7.44 -9.94 7.09
N GLY A 141 -7.14 -9.65 8.36
CA GLY A 141 -6.16 -8.64 8.75
C GLY A 141 -4.70 -9.10 8.65
N ASP A 142 -4.39 -10.39 8.82
CA ASP A 142 -3.00 -10.89 8.91
C ASP A 142 -2.27 -10.97 7.56
N GLU A 143 -3.03 -10.98 6.45
CA GLU A 143 -2.50 -11.07 5.09
C GLU A 143 -2.33 -9.68 4.43
N VAL A 144 -2.62 -8.58 5.16
CA VAL A 144 -2.53 -7.20 4.67
C VAL A 144 -1.30 -6.49 5.24
N LEU A 145 -0.29 -6.24 4.41
CA LEU A 145 0.85 -5.40 4.77
C LEU A 145 0.43 -3.92 4.80
N ASN A 146 0.04 -3.44 5.97
CA ASN A 146 -0.57 -2.13 6.21
C ASN A 146 0.31 -1.11 6.95
N HIS A 147 1.51 -1.49 7.41
CA HIS A 147 2.44 -0.59 8.11
C HIS A 147 3.87 -0.72 7.60
N TYR A 148 4.50 0.43 7.36
CA TYR A 148 5.97 0.58 7.32
C TYR A 148 6.31 1.91 7.97
N GLU A 149 7.12 1.89 9.03
CA GLU A 149 7.59 3.09 9.71
C GLU A 149 8.99 2.89 10.30
N THR A 150 9.75 3.99 10.37
CA THR A 150 11.04 4.04 11.07
C THR A 150 11.01 5.25 11.99
N GLY A 151 11.63 5.12 13.16
CA GLY A 151 11.63 6.22 14.13
C GLY A 151 12.64 6.03 15.25
N SER A 152 12.60 6.96 16.18
CA SER A 152 13.32 6.90 17.44
C SER A 152 12.37 6.60 18.60
N TRP A 153 12.91 6.04 19.67
CA TRP A 153 12.22 5.79 20.93
C TRP A 153 13.13 6.14 22.10
N THR A 154 12.55 6.41 23.28
CA THR A 154 13.30 6.82 24.47
C THR A 154 13.43 5.64 25.42
N ALA A 155 14.61 5.06 25.48
CA ALA A 155 14.96 4.01 26.43
C ALA A 155 15.00 4.57 27.86
N THR A 156 14.28 3.90 28.76
CA THR A 156 14.21 4.22 30.19
C THR A 156 14.42 2.95 31.02
N SER A 157 14.47 3.08 32.34
CA SER A 157 14.30 1.94 33.25
C SER A 157 13.50 2.34 34.47
N GLU A 158 12.61 1.46 34.92
CA GLU A 158 11.69 1.70 36.04
C GLU A 158 12.18 1.06 37.36
N ASN A 159 13.04 0.02 37.32
CA ASN A 159 13.43 -0.76 38.51
C ASN A 159 14.94 -0.79 38.78
N GLY A 160 15.59 0.37 38.72
CA GLY A 160 17.04 0.46 38.94
C GLY A 160 17.54 1.78 39.52
N GLY A 161 16.64 2.74 39.78
CA GLY A 161 16.97 4.11 40.17
C GLY A 161 18.05 4.72 39.27
N ILE A 162 17.70 5.10 38.05
CA ILE A 162 18.67 5.73 37.15
C ILE A 162 19.03 7.12 37.70
N ALA A 163 20.32 7.33 37.96
CA ALA A 163 20.86 8.62 38.40
C ALA A 163 21.07 9.57 37.21
N SER A 164 21.51 9.05 36.07
CA SER A 164 21.66 9.80 34.81
C SER A 164 21.83 8.87 33.59
N TYR A 165 21.61 9.45 32.41
CA TYR A 165 21.77 8.80 31.10
C TYR A 165 22.78 9.59 30.24
N GLY A 166 23.59 8.90 29.44
CA GLY A 166 24.44 9.48 28.40
C GLY A 166 23.72 9.55 27.04
N ASN A 167 22.96 8.50 26.70
CA ASN A 167 22.03 8.45 25.59
C ASN A 167 20.80 7.61 26.00
N GLN A 168 19.63 8.08 25.60
CA GLN A 168 18.35 7.36 25.71
C GLN A 168 17.71 7.08 24.35
N THR A 169 18.22 7.67 23.27
CA THR A 169 17.66 7.50 21.93
C THR A 169 18.01 6.12 21.39
N GLY A 170 17.01 5.24 21.36
CA GLY A 170 16.98 4.05 20.53
C GLY A 170 16.33 4.35 19.18
N TYR A 171 16.47 3.43 18.24
CA TYR A 171 15.83 3.49 16.92
C TYR A 171 15.03 2.22 16.66
N TYR A 172 14.05 2.30 15.76
CA TYR A 172 13.24 1.17 15.34
C TYR A 172 12.89 1.20 13.85
N THR A 173 12.56 0.01 13.33
CA THR A 173 11.86 -0.19 12.05
C THR A 173 10.70 -1.14 12.30
N ARG A 174 9.49 -0.76 11.88
CA ARG A 174 8.30 -1.61 11.91
C ARG A 174 7.85 -1.96 10.50
N ILE A 175 7.50 -3.23 10.28
CA ILE A 175 7.02 -3.78 9.02
C ILE A 175 5.81 -4.66 9.35
N GLY A 176 4.60 -4.14 9.11
CA GLY A 176 3.36 -4.75 9.61
C GLY A 176 3.39 -4.91 11.13
N ARG A 177 3.25 -6.15 11.60
CA ARG A 177 3.34 -6.52 13.02
C ARG A 177 4.79 -6.66 13.52
N LEU A 178 5.78 -6.82 12.65
CA LEU A 178 7.19 -7.03 13.03
C LEU A 178 7.85 -5.70 13.41
N VAL A 179 8.53 -5.66 14.55
CA VAL A 179 9.32 -4.51 15.01
C VAL A 179 10.75 -4.96 15.30
N GLN A 180 11.73 -4.30 14.68
CA GLN A 180 13.13 -4.37 15.09
C GLN A 180 13.49 -3.08 15.85
N VAL A 181 14.21 -3.21 16.97
CA VAL A 181 14.75 -2.10 17.76
C VAL A 181 16.24 -2.24 17.95
N GLN A 182 16.93 -1.10 18.00
CA GLN A 182 18.35 -1.01 18.37
C GLN A 182 18.57 0.11 19.39
N PHE A 183 19.49 -0.10 20.33
CA PHE A 183 19.83 0.88 21.37
C PHE A 183 21.32 0.80 21.76
N PHE A 184 21.89 1.95 22.12
CA PHE A 184 23.22 2.09 22.71
C PHE A 184 23.18 3.20 23.76
N SER A 185 23.59 2.92 24.99
CA SER A 185 23.40 3.85 26.11
C SER A 185 24.41 4.98 26.23
N ALA A 186 25.63 4.87 25.69
CA ALA A 186 26.79 5.76 25.90
C ALA A 186 27.26 5.95 27.37
N ALA A 187 26.34 6.10 28.32
CA ALA A 187 26.48 5.88 29.75
C ALA A 187 25.07 5.62 30.33
N TRP A 188 24.96 4.75 31.33
CA TRP A 188 23.69 4.36 31.94
C TRP A 188 23.91 4.21 33.44
N VAL A 189 23.71 5.27 34.21
CA VAL A 189 24.18 5.33 35.60
C VAL A 189 23.11 4.80 36.55
N THR A 190 23.32 3.58 37.04
CA THR A 190 22.39 2.83 37.89
C THR A 190 22.72 3.03 39.37
N ASN A 191 21.73 3.27 40.23
CA ASN A 191 21.94 3.37 41.69
C ASN A 191 21.53 2.11 42.47
N SER A 192 20.98 1.10 41.77
CA SER A 192 20.45 -0.13 42.35
C SER A 192 21.04 -1.38 41.67
N ALA A 193 21.14 -2.45 42.46
CA ALA A 193 21.57 -3.78 42.03
C ALA A 193 20.38 -4.74 41.87
N VAL A 194 19.27 -4.24 41.30
CA VAL A 194 18.00 -4.97 41.11
C VAL A 194 17.74 -5.20 39.62
N ASP A 195 16.95 -6.24 39.32
CA ASP A 195 16.45 -6.70 38.01
C ASP A 195 16.59 -5.70 36.83
N PRO A 196 17.61 -5.87 35.97
CA PRO A 196 17.99 -4.93 34.94
C PRO A 196 17.15 -5.12 33.69
N TYR A 197 16.22 -4.20 33.48
CA TYR A 197 15.42 -4.11 32.26
C TYR A 197 15.37 -2.69 31.70
N ILE A 198 15.23 -2.62 30.38
CA ILE A 198 14.95 -1.39 29.66
C ILE A 198 13.46 -1.38 29.29
N THR A 199 12.79 -0.27 29.55
CA THR A 199 11.38 0.00 29.26
C THR A 199 11.27 1.16 28.26
N GLY A 200 10.06 1.41 27.76
CA GLY A 200 9.78 2.41 26.74
C GLY A 200 9.95 1.93 25.29
N LEU A 201 9.98 0.61 25.04
CA LEU A 201 9.93 0.07 23.67
C LEU A 201 8.78 0.72 22.88
N PRO A 202 8.97 1.03 21.57
CA PRO A 202 8.08 1.93 20.82
C PRO A 202 6.64 1.43 20.70
N PHE A 203 6.42 0.11 20.80
CA PHE A 203 5.11 -0.53 20.74
C PHE A 203 5.03 -1.63 21.80
N SER A 204 3.83 -1.93 22.30
CA SER A 204 3.60 -3.13 23.10
C SER A 204 3.83 -4.38 22.26
N ALA A 205 4.55 -5.35 22.80
CA ALA A 205 4.65 -6.68 22.20
C ALA A 205 3.29 -7.39 22.22
N SER A 206 3.11 -8.35 21.31
CA SER A 206 1.89 -9.14 21.16
C SER A 206 1.44 -9.75 22.49
N SER A 207 0.14 -9.75 22.74
CA SER A 207 -0.47 -10.32 23.93
C SER A 207 -0.59 -11.86 23.90
N ALA A 208 -0.13 -12.52 22.82
CA ALA A 208 -0.15 -13.97 22.68
C ALA A 208 0.54 -14.67 23.86
N ALA A 209 -0.19 -15.58 24.53
CA ALA A 209 0.16 -16.14 25.84
C ALA A 209 1.54 -16.82 25.95
N TYR A 210 2.14 -17.21 24.82
CA TYR A 210 3.48 -17.79 24.73
C TYR A 210 4.35 -17.12 23.64
N GLY A 211 3.94 -15.95 23.12
CA GLY A 211 4.59 -15.20 22.03
C GLY A 211 5.83 -14.41 22.46
N TYR A 212 6.65 -14.98 23.34
CA TYR A 212 7.86 -14.33 23.87
C TYR A 212 8.86 -14.03 22.74
N SER A 213 9.19 -12.75 22.61
CA SER A 213 10.11 -12.26 21.58
C SER A 213 11.51 -12.02 22.16
N GLY A 214 12.55 -12.13 21.34
CA GLY A 214 13.94 -12.18 21.79
C GLY A 214 14.78 -10.95 21.41
N GLY A 215 15.81 -10.68 22.22
CA GLY A 215 16.87 -9.73 21.91
C GLY A 215 18.26 -10.28 22.21
N TYR A 216 19.27 -9.66 21.61
CA TYR A 216 20.69 -9.95 21.82
C TYR A 216 21.41 -8.70 22.31
N SER A 217 22.17 -8.82 23.40
CA SER A 217 23.05 -7.76 23.90
C SER A 217 24.48 -7.97 23.37
N PHE A 218 24.97 -6.99 22.60
CA PHE A 218 26.36 -6.95 22.14
C PHE A 218 27.30 -6.44 23.22
N HIS A 219 26.78 -5.63 24.14
CA HIS A 219 27.50 -5.10 25.29
C HIS A 219 26.51 -4.90 26.43
N ASP A 220 26.81 -5.45 27.60
CA ASP A 220 25.99 -5.27 28.80
C ASP A 220 26.91 -5.36 30.03
N THR A 221 27.28 -4.21 30.59
CA THR A 221 27.97 -4.15 31.88
C THR A 221 27.02 -4.01 33.05
N TRP A 222 25.74 -3.69 32.79
CA TRP A 222 24.75 -3.59 33.86
C TRP A 222 24.48 -4.98 34.42
N ASN A 223 24.35 -6.00 33.59
CA ASN A 223 24.36 -7.39 34.01
C ASN A 223 25.51 -8.18 33.34
N PRO A 224 26.72 -8.19 33.92
CA PRO A 224 27.85 -8.91 33.35
C PRO A 224 27.57 -10.41 33.24
N GLY A 225 27.36 -10.90 32.02
CA GLY A 225 27.03 -12.30 31.74
C GLY A 225 25.75 -12.50 30.91
N SER A 226 24.88 -11.48 30.79
CA SER A 226 23.83 -11.51 29.77
C SER A 226 24.39 -11.28 28.37
N SER A 227 23.98 -12.15 27.46
CA SER A 227 24.13 -11.96 26.00
C SER A 227 22.78 -11.98 25.28
N THR A 228 21.70 -12.33 25.99
CA THR A 228 20.35 -12.43 25.46
C THR A 228 19.37 -11.69 26.35
N GLY A 229 18.16 -11.49 25.84
CA GLY A 229 17.04 -10.99 26.61
C GLY A 229 15.71 -11.38 25.97
N PHE A 230 14.62 -11.15 26.69
CA PHE A 230 13.27 -11.39 26.21
C PHE A 230 12.36 -10.20 26.45
N ILE A 231 11.31 -10.13 25.65
CA ILE A 231 10.23 -9.15 25.73
C ILE A 231 8.97 -9.91 26.18
N PRO A 232 8.39 -9.59 27.36
CA PRO A 232 7.15 -10.23 27.83
C PRO A 232 5.95 -9.91 26.92
N PRO A 233 5.00 -10.85 26.73
CA PRO A 233 3.75 -10.57 26.04
C PRO A 233 3.00 -9.35 26.61
N GLY A 234 2.46 -8.50 25.73
CA GLY A 234 1.82 -7.23 26.09
C GLY A 234 2.77 -6.12 26.57
N GLY A 235 4.04 -6.41 26.81
CA GLY A 235 4.99 -5.51 27.45
C GLY A 235 5.74 -4.58 26.50
N THR A 236 6.20 -3.45 27.03
CA THR A 236 7.11 -2.48 26.37
C THR A 236 8.53 -2.56 26.95
N THR A 237 8.92 -3.72 27.49
CA THR A 237 10.17 -3.93 28.22
C THR A 237 11.01 -5.05 27.63
N ILE A 238 12.34 -4.87 27.55
CA ILE A 238 13.29 -5.96 27.38
C ILE A 238 14.00 -6.27 28.70
N ARG A 239 13.99 -7.54 29.10
CA ARG A 239 14.69 -8.08 30.27
C ARG A 239 15.92 -8.85 29.82
N PHE A 240 17.09 -8.54 30.37
CA PHE A 240 18.33 -9.23 30.04
C PHE A 240 18.47 -10.53 30.85
N LEU A 241 18.98 -11.58 30.22
CA LEU A 241 19.17 -12.91 30.82
C LEU A 241 20.59 -13.41 30.63
N THR A 242 21.12 -14.03 31.69
CA THR A 242 22.32 -14.86 31.60
C THR A 242 22.03 -16.04 30.68
N ARG A 243 22.97 -16.35 29.78
CA ARG A 243 22.80 -17.43 28.81
C ARG A 243 22.68 -18.78 29.52
N ASP A 244 21.77 -19.62 29.02
CA ASP A 244 21.51 -20.99 29.49
C ASP A 244 21.03 -21.08 30.97
N ASP A 245 20.55 -19.97 31.54
CA ASP A 245 19.92 -19.92 32.87
C ASP A 245 18.38 -19.78 32.77
N THR A 246 17.68 -20.36 33.74
CA THR A 246 16.22 -20.24 33.95
C THR A 246 15.86 -19.36 35.13
N GLY A 247 16.82 -19.10 36.02
CA GLY A 247 16.70 -18.05 37.02
C GLY A 247 16.93 -16.68 36.39
N TYR A 248 16.26 -15.67 36.94
CA TYR A 248 16.69 -14.27 36.79
C TYR A 248 17.95 -14.04 37.65
N THR A 249 19.00 -14.86 37.46
CA THR A 249 20.24 -14.83 38.24
C THR A 249 21.15 -13.72 37.71
N VAL A 250 20.59 -12.51 37.74
CA VAL A 250 21.29 -11.28 37.45
C VAL A 250 22.17 -10.93 38.63
N THR A 251 23.37 -10.42 38.34
CA THR A 251 24.21 -9.73 39.32
C THR A 251 24.35 -8.29 38.86
N PRO A 252 23.31 -7.45 39.03
CA PRO A 252 23.27 -6.15 38.40
C PRO A 252 24.30 -5.25 39.08
N SER A 253 25.18 -4.63 38.31
CA SER A 253 26.19 -3.73 38.86
C SER A 253 25.66 -2.29 38.94
N SER A 254 25.91 -1.64 40.07
CA SER A 254 25.65 -0.20 40.27
C SER A 254 26.79 0.65 39.71
N GLY A 255 26.49 1.82 39.17
CA GLY A 255 27.48 2.75 38.61
C GLY A 255 27.23 3.03 37.13
N SER A 256 28.25 3.52 36.41
CA SER A 256 28.12 3.87 35.00
C SER A 256 28.19 2.62 34.10
N GLN A 257 27.05 2.25 33.51
CA GLN A 257 26.92 1.08 32.66
C GLN A 257 26.88 1.40 31.16
N TYR A 258 27.24 0.42 30.35
CA TYR A 258 27.26 0.47 28.90
C TYR A 258 26.44 -0.68 28.35
N ILE A 259 25.30 -0.34 27.74
CA ILE A 259 24.34 -1.29 27.19
C ILE A 259 24.22 -1.05 25.69
N MET A 260 24.31 -2.11 24.91
CA MET A 260 24.06 -2.13 23.47
C MET A 260 23.29 -3.40 23.12
N PHE A 261 22.09 -3.25 22.57
CA PHE A 261 21.26 -4.40 22.20
C PHE A 261 20.49 -4.17 20.90
N THR A 262 20.11 -5.28 20.27
CA THR A 262 19.09 -5.34 19.22
C THR A 262 18.00 -6.32 19.67
N ALA A 263 16.75 -6.07 19.31
CA ALA A 263 15.66 -7.01 19.54
C ALA A 263 14.66 -6.99 18.40
N ILE A 264 14.00 -8.13 18.19
CA ILE A 264 12.96 -8.31 17.18
C ILE A 264 11.74 -8.88 17.89
N TYR A 265 10.58 -8.24 17.73
CA TYR A 265 9.32 -8.66 18.35
C TYR A 265 8.12 -8.41 17.44
N MET A 266 7.00 -9.07 17.77
CA MET A 266 5.71 -8.88 17.10
C MET A 266 4.80 -8.00 17.94
N THR A 267 3.97 -7.18 17.29
CA THR A 267 2.81 -6.49 17.89
C THR A 267 1.52 -7.26 17.60
N ASP A 268 0.43 -6.89 18.26
CA ASP A 268 -0.91 -7.25 17.79
C ASP A 268 -1.29 -6.42 16.54
N LEU A 269 -2.37 -6.81 15.85
CA LEU A 269 -2.90 -6.13 14.65
C LEU A 269 -3.55 -4.78 15.00
#